data_AF-A0A7C2N236-F1
#
_entry.id   AF-A0A7C2N236-F1
#
_cell.length_a   1.000
_cell.length_b   1.000
_cell.length_c   1.000
_cell.angle_alpha   90.00
_cell.angle_beta   90.00
_cell.angle_gamma   90.00
#
_symmetry.space_group_name_H-M   'P 1'
#
loop_
_entity.id
_entity.type
_entity.pdbx_description
1 polymer ?
#
loop_
_entity_poly.entity_id
_entity_poly.type
_entity_poly.pdbx_seq_one_letter_code
_entity_poly.pdbx_strand_id
1 'polypeptide(L)' 'MHPKAWSDNLINQTRQSIEDMFVSPADGCLHFKHIDGAYGAICFDDLLAGRWHIVEKGNQKTTHRYADVNELLQAGWVID' A
#
# COMPACT_ATOMS: atom_id res chain seq x y z
N MET A 1 12.50 21.87 -6.04
CA MET A 1 11.71 20.64 -6.28
C MET A 1 10.49 20.74 -5.38
N HIS A 2 9.27 20.64 -5.93
CA HIS A 2 8.09 20.51 -5.08
C HIS A 2 8.17 19.17 -4.35
N PRO A 3 7.81 19.09 -3.06
CA PRO A 3 7.61 17.79 -2.43
C PRO A 3 6.56 17.04 -3.26
N LYS A 4 6.91 15.86 -3.78
CA LYS A 4 5.87 14.99 -4.30
C LYS A 4 5.02 14.58 -3.11
N ALA A 5 3.73 14.88 -3.17
CA ALA A 5 2.74 14.42 -2.21
C ALA A 5 1.52 13.92 -2.97
N TRP A 6 0.92 12.83 -2.49
CA TRP A 6 -0.38 12.40 -2.96
C TRP A 6 -1.46 13.37 -2.48
N SER A 7 -2.56 13.46 -3.22
CA SER A 7 -3.70 14.27 -2.77
C SER A 7 -4.32 13.67 -1.50
N ASP A 8 -4.83 14.53 -0.61
CA ASP A 8 -5.52 14.10 0.61
C ASP A 8 -6.71 13.16 0.31
N ASN A 9 -7.38 13.38 -0.81
CA ASN A 9 -8.48 12.51 -1.27
C ASN A 9 -8.00 11.07 -1.54
N LEU A 10 -6.85 10.91 -2.19
CA LEU A 10 -6.28 9.58 -2.48
C LEU A 10 -5.78 8.88 -1.20
N ILE A 11 -5.22 9.66 -0.27
CA ILE A 11 -4.84 9.17 1.06
C ILE A 11 -6.07 8.65 1.82
N ASN A 12 -7.17 9.41 1.80
CA ASN A 12 -8.42 9.00 2.47
C ASN A 12 -9.05 7.77 1.81
N GLN A 13 -9.07 7.70 0.47
CA GLN A 13 -9.54 6.51 -0.25
C GLN A 13 -8.71 5.28 0.09
N THR A 14 -7.38 5.43 0.18
CA THR A 14 -6.49 4.33 0.61
C THR A 14 -6.88 3.78 1.97
N ARG A 15 -7.15 4.66 2.96
CA ARG A 15 -7.59 4.24 4.29
C ARG A 15 -8.90 3.48 4.24
N GLN A 16 -9.90 4.01 3.52
CA GLN A 16 -11.21 3.38 3.39
C GLN A 16 -11.11 2.00 2.73
N SER A 17 -10.36 1.86 1.62
CA SER A 17 -10.20 0.56 0.95
C SER A 17 -9.55 -0.50 1.84
N ILE A 18 -8.65 -0.10 2.75
CA ILE A 18 -8.06 -1.04 3.70
C ILE A 18 -9.05 -1.40 4.81
N GLU A 19 -9.78 -0.43 5.36
CA GLU A 19 -10.82 -0.65 6.38
C GLU A 19 -11.93 -1.57 5.85
N ASP A 20 -12.34 -1.39 4.60
CA ASP A 20 -13.32 -2.22 3.92
C ASP A 20 -12.75 -3.59 3.48
N MET A 21 -11.45 -3.83 3.71
CA MET A 21 -10.71 -5.01 3.23
C MET A 21 -10.96 -5.29 1.74
N PHE A 22 -10.99 -4.23 0.92
CA PHE A 22 -11.29 -4.31 -0.50
C PHE A 22 -10.10 -4.87 -1.28
N VAL A 23 -9.86 -6.18 -1.16
CA VAL A 23 -8.80 -6.88 -1.87
C VAL A 23 -9.22 -7.29 -3.27
N SER A 24 -8.26 -7.38 -4.19
CA SER A 24 -8.48 -7.91 -5.52
C SER A 24 -9.00 -9.35 -5.44
N PRO A 25 -10.13 -9.69 -6.09
CA PRO A 25 -10.63 -11.05 -6.11
C PRO A 25 -9.75 -12.01 -6.95
N ALA A 26 -8.82 -11.48 -7.75
CA ALA A 26 -7.96 -12.29 -8.61
C ALA A 26 -6.80 -12.94 -7.86
N ASP A 27 -6.20 -12.24 -6.89
CA ASP A 27 -5.03 -12.71 -6.15
C ASP A 27 -5.14 -12.53 -4.63
N GLY A 28 -6.24 -11.95 -4.13
CA GLY A 28 -6.46 -11.74 -2.71
C GLY A 28 -5.54 -10.70 -2.10
N CYS A 29 -4.97 -9.79 -2.89
CA CYS A 29 -4.08 -8.75 -2.41
C CYS A 29 -4.60 -7.35 -2.73
N LEU A 30 -4.22 -6.39 -1.91
CA LEU A 30 -4.42 -4.97 -2.17
C LEU A 30 -3.16 -4.44 -2.85
N HIS A 31 -3.33 -3.75 -3.98
CA HIS A 31 -2.22 -3.20 -4.76
C HIS A 31 -1.97 -1.75 -4.40
N PHE A 32 -0.69 -1.40 -4.38
CA PHE A 32 -0.23 -0.08 -4.00
C PHE A 32 0.74 0.47 -5.02
N LYS A 33 0.71 1.79 -5.16
CA LYS A 33 1.65 2.58 -5.92
C LYS A 33 2.42 3.51 -4.99
N HIS A 34 3.73 3.50 -5.15
CA HIS A 34 4.62 4.42 -4.46
C HIS A 34 4.71 5.74 -5.21
N ILE A 35 4.97 6.82 -4.48
CA ILE A 35 5.12 8.16 -5.06
C ILE A 35 6.31 8.31 -6.02
N ASP A 36 7.28 7.40 -5.90
CA ASP A 36 8.43 7.29 -6.81
C ASP A 36 8.18 6.36 -8.01
N GLY A 37 6.97 5.81 -8.14
CA GLY A 37 6.56 4.97 -9.27
C GLY A 37 6.81 3.48 -9.10
N ALA A 38 7.23 3.03 -7.91
CA ALA A 38 7.26 1.62 -7.56
C ALA A 38 5.83 1.07 -7.37
N TYR A 39 5.66 -0.23 -7.56
CA TYR A 39 4.40 -0.94 -7.34
C TYR A 39 4.60 -2.01 -6.27
N GLY A 40 3.57 -2.26 -5.49
CA GLY A 40 3.63 -3.21 -4.39
C GLY A 40 2.28 -3.84 -4.12
N ALA A 41 2.27 -4.86 -3.25
CA ALA A 41 1.03 -5.45 -2.76
C ALA A 41 1.15 -5.89 -1.31
N ILE A 42 0.05 -5.82 -0.59
CA ILE A 42 -0.14 -6.49 0.71
C ILE A 42 -1.28 -7.49 0.53
N CYS A 43 -1.04 -8.75 0.89
CA CYS A 43 -2.06 -9.78 0.74
C CYS A 43 -2.98 -9.86 1.95
N PHE A 44 -4.20 -10.36 1.72
CA PHE A 44 -5.27 -10.40 2.72
C PHE A 44 -4.84 -11.03 4.05
N ASP A 45 -4.08 -12.12 4.01
CA ASP A 45 -3.58 -12.79 5.22
C ASP A 45 -2.64 -11.91 6.06
N ASP A 46 -1.91 -10.99 5.43
CA ASP A 46 -1.07 -10.01 6.11
C ASP A 46 -1.92 -8.87 6.66
N LEU A 47 -2.86 -8.35 5.89
CA LEU A 47 -3.82 -7.32 6.36
C LEU A 47 -4.64 -7.80 7.57
N LEU A 48 -5.19 -9.01 7.50
CA LEU A 48 -5.93 -9.64 8.60
C LEU A 48 -5.11 -9.79 9.87
N ALA A 49 -3.81 -10.09 9.72
CA ALA A 49 -2.90 -10.25 10.84
C ALA A 49 -2.30 -8.93 11.33
N GLY A 50 -2.72 -7.79 10.77
CA GLY A 50 -2.15 -6.48 11.07
C GLY A 50 -0.67 -6.35 10.66
N ARG A 51 -0.21 -7.14 9.70
CA ARG A 51 1.14 -7.11 9.15
C ARG A 51 1.16 -6.22 7.92
N TRP A 52 1.84 -5.08 8.03
CA TRP A 52 1.96 -4.13 6.93
C TRP A 52 3.22 -4.41 6.13
N HIS A 53 3.20 -5.51 5.37
CA HIS A 53 4.29 -5.93 4.51
C HIS A 53 3.96 -5.64 3.05
N ILE A 54 4.55 -4.58 2.50
CA ILE A 54 4.51 -4.38 1.04
C ILE A 54 5.58 -5.23 0.40
N VAL A 55 5.15 -6.12 -0.49
CA VAL A 55 6.03 -6.81 -1.42
C VAL A 55 6.11 -5.98 -2.69
N GLU A 56 7.24 -5.34 -2.95
CA GLU A 56 7.49 -4.61 -4.19
C GLU A 56 7.46 -5.57 -5.39
N LYS A 57 6.73 -5.16 -6.42
CA LYS A 57 6.66 -5.82 -7.73
C LYS A 57 7.78 -5.27 -8.60
N GLY A 58 8.71 -6.14 -8.99
CA GLY A 58 9.85 -5.80 -9.84
C GLY A 58 10.84 -6.96 -9.95
N ASN A 59 12.01 -6.70 -10.56
CA ASN A 59 13.05 -7.72 -10.74
C ASN A 59 13.66 -8.20 -9.42
N GLN A 60 13.57 -7.40 -8.36
CA GLN A 60 13.94 -7.77 -7.00
C GLN A 60 12.72 -7.61 -6.11
N LYS A 61 12.27 -8.71 -5.50
CA LYS A 61 11.18 -8.69 -4.53
C LYS A 61 11.72 -8.15 -3.20
N THR A 62 11.72 -6.84 -3.05
CA THR A 62 11.98 -6.21 -1.76
C THR A 62 10.69 -6.26 -0.94
N THR A 63 10.79 -6.65 0.33
CA THR A 63 9.67 -6.55 1.27
C THR A 63 9.94 -5.41 2.23
N HIS A 64 9.04 -4.44 2.25
CA HIS A 64 9.07 -3.33 3.19
C HIS A 64 8.06 -3.57 4.30
N ARG A 65 8.50 -3.38 5.54
CA ARG A 65 7.66 -3.52 6.72
C ARG A 65 7.34 -2.17 7.31
N TYR A 66 6.07 -1.97 7.61
CA TYR A 66 5.54 -0.82 8.32
C TYR A 66 4.85 -1.27 9.61
N ALA A 67 4.71 -0.38 10.58
CA ALA A 67 4.02 -0.62 11.83
C ALA A 67 2.50 -0.50 11.65
N ASP A 68 2.04 0.46 10.85
CA ASP A 68 0.63 0.70 10.59
C ASP A 68 0.37 1.35 9.21
N VAL A 69 -0.91 1.59 8.91
CA VAL A 69 -1.33 2.30 7.69
C VAL A 69 -0.80 3.73 7.61
N ASN A 70 -0.56 4.40 8.75
CA ASN A 70 -0.06 5.78 8.75
C ASN A 70 1.39 5.82 8.30
N GLU A 71 2.22 4.90 8.79
CA GLU A 71 3.62 4.79 8.39
C GLU A 71 3.73 4.40 6.90
N LEU A 72 2.86 3.50 6.44
CA LEU A 72 2.74 3.12 5.02
C LEU A 72 2.42 4.34 4.12
N LEU A 73 1.43 5.15 4.52
CA LEU A 73 1.05 6.38 3.80
C LEU A 73 2.15 7.44 3.85
N GLN A 74 2.81 7.62 5.00
CA GLN A 74 3.94 8.54 5.17
C GLN A 74 5.14 8.13 4.34
N ALA A 75 5.36 6.83 4.15
CA ALA A 75 6.38 6.30 3.25
C ALA A 75 6.07 6.61 1.78
N GLY A 76 4.81 6.88 1.43
CA GLY A 76 4.40 7.32 0.10
C GLY A 76 3.62 6.28 -0.70
N TRP A 77 3.16 5.21 -0.06
CA TRP A 77 2.32 4.18 -0.68
C TRP A 77 0.84 4.53 -0.55
N VAL A 78 0.13 4.46 -1.67
CA VAL A 78 -1.33 4.59 -1.76
C VAL A 78 -1.88 3.46 -2.61
N ILE A 79 -3.19 3.19 -2.54
CA ILE A 79 -3.81 2.22 -3.45
C ILE A 79 -3.55 2.59 -4.91
N ASP A 80 -3.34 1.57 -5.75
CA ASP A 80 -3.23 1.70 -7.22
C ASP A 80 -4.58 1.43 -7.91
#